data_AF-A0A940A6M1-F1
#
_entry.id   AF-A0A940A6M1-F1
#
_cell.length_a   1.000
_cell.length_b   1.000
_cell.length_c   1.000
_cell.angle_alpha   90.00
_cell.angle_beta   90.00
_cell.angle_gamma   90.00
#
_symmetry.space_group_name_H-M   'P 1'
#
loop_
_entity.id
_entity.type
_entity.pdbx_description
1 polymer ?
#
loop_
_entity_poly.entity_id
_entity_poly.type
_entity_poly.pdbx_seq_one_letter_code
_entity_poly.pdbx_strand_id
1 'polypeptide(L)'
;GIPLSEMKGYLGMSTTNRQKVLPTKGIPLDSIDGGMSEFQMWVQAARSVNENIKLALKSDADTPYKTVKKVMNELQDMDESHYYMITNLKVAEED
;
A
#
# COMPACT_ATOMS: atom_id res chain seq x y z
N GLY A 1 -2.37 1.20 -5.69
CA GLY A 1 -3.55 1.83 -5.08
C GLY A 1 -3.63 3.26 -5.57
N ILE A 2 -4.76 3.95 -5.46
CA ILE A 2 -4.92 5.31 -6.03
C ILE A 2 -5.26 6.29 -4.92
N PRO A 3 -4.76 7.54 -4.97
CA PRO A 3 -5.11 8.56 -3.99
C PRO A 3 -6.63 8.76 -3.91
N LEU A 4 -7.15 9.10 -2.74
CA LEU A 4 -8.61 9.25 -2.55
C LEU A 4 -9.21 10.32 -3.49
N SER A 5 -8.43 11.37 -3.78
CA SER A 5 -8.80 12.44 -4.72
C SER A 5 -9.05 11.94 -6.15
N GLU A 6 -8.30 10.95 -6.61
CA GLU A 6 -8.39 10.39 -7.96
C GLU A 6 -9.30 9.15 -8.03
N MET A 7 -9.73 8.62 -6.88
CA MET A 7 -10.52 7.39 -6.79
C MET A 7 -11.86 7.49 -7.53
N LYS A 8 -12.54 8.65 -7.46
CA LYS A 8 -13.82 8.87 -8.16
C LYS A 8 -13.68 8.75 -9.68
N GLY A 9 -12.59 9.30 -10.22
CA GLY A 9 -12.28 9.18 -11.66
C GLY A 9 -11.93 7.75 -12.04
N TYR A 10 -11.14 7.07 -11.21
CA TYR A 10 -10.75 5.67 -11.43
C TYR A 10 -11.95 4.70 -11.43
N LEU A 11 -12.87 4.84 -10.47
CA LEU A 11 -14.09 4.03 -10.40
C LEU A 11 -15.07 4.30 -11.56
N GLY A 12 -14.91 5.42 -12.28
CA GLY A 12 -15.66 5.72 -13.50
C GLY A 12 -15.05 5.13 -14.78
N MET A 13 -13.77 4.72 -14.77
CA MET A 13 -13.09 4.18 -15.95
C MET A 13 -13.51 2.73 -16.24
N SER A 14 -13.33 2.27 -17.49
CA SER A 14 -13.51 0.87 -17.87
C SER A 14 -12.42 -0.04 -17.25
N THR A 15 -12.72 -1.32 -17.06
CA THR A 15 -11.82 -2.31 -16.41
C THR A 15 -10.44 -2.35 -17.06
N THR A 16 -10.36 -2.25 -18.39
CA THR A 16 -9.09 -2.23 -19.14
C THR A 16 -8.26 -0.99 -18.82
N ASN A 17 -8.89 0.18 -18.69
CA ASN A 17 -8.19 1.42 -18.37
C ASN A 17 -7.78 1.44 -16.89
N ARG A 18 -8.60 0.87 -16.00
CA ARG A 18 -8.25 0.69 -14.59
C ARG A 18 -6.98 -0.14 -14.41
N GLN A 19 -6.85 -1.26 -15.13
CA GLN A 19 -5.64 -2.09 -15.08
C GLN A 19 -4.38 -1.34 -15.53
N LYS A 20 -4.50 -0.40 -16.49
CA LYS A 20 -3.36 0.41 -16.96
C LYS A 20 -2.95 1.50 -15.98
N VAL A 21 -3.88 2.03 -15.21
CA VAL A 21 -3.65 3.15 -14.26
C VAL A 21 -3.17 2.64 -12.89
N LEU A 22 -3.59 1.43 -12.50
CA LEU A 22 -3.17 0.79 -11.25
C LEU A 22 -1.65 0.75 -10.99
N PRO A 23 -0.79 0.38 -11.97
CA PRO A 23 0.66 0.34 -11.77
C PRO A 23 1.32 1.73 -11.76
N THR A 24 0.66 2.76 -12.30
CA THR A 24 1.23 4.12 -12.38
C THR A 24 0.86 4.99 -11.18
N LYS A 25 -0.07 4.53 -10.35
CA LYS A 25 -0.60 5.28 -9.20
C LYS A 25 -0.33 4.52 -7.90
N GLY A 26 0.00 5.28 -6.86
CA GLY A 26 0.24 4.79 -5.51
C GLY A 26 -0.70 5.48 -4.51
N ILE A 27 -0.83 4.90 -3.32
CA ILE A 27 -1.48 5.59 -2.20
C ILE A 27 -0.41 6.49 -1.56
N PRO A 28 -0.68 7.79 -1.39
CA PRO A 28 0.24 8.69 -0.69
C PRO A 28 0.43 8.20 0.75
N LEU A 29 1.69 8.17 1.14
CA LEU A 29 2.16 7.87 2.49
C LEU A 29 2.75 9.12 3.15
N ASP A 30 2.33 10.28 2.67
CA ASP A 30 2.71 11.58 3.21
C ASP A 30 1.55 12.10 4.06
N SER A 31 1.80 12.31 5.35
CA SER A 31 0.83 12.91 6.25
C SER A 31 0.73 14.41 5.97
N ILE A 32 -0.47 14.89 5.68
CA ILE A 32 -0.72 16.33 5.61
C ILE A 32 -0.75 16.85 7.05
N ASP A 33 0.23 17.67 7.44
CA ASP A 33 0.28 18.44 8.69
C ASP A 33 0.03 17.64 10.00
N GLY A 34 0.72 16.51 10.17
CA GLY A 34 0.65 15.72 11.41
C GLY A 34 -0.66 14.96 11.62
N GLY A 35 -1.54 14.94 10.61
CA GLY A 35 -2.71 14.07 10.55
C GLY A 35 -2.40 12.65 10.06
N MET A 36 -3.43 11.79 10.04
CA MET A 36 -3.32 10.45 9.49
C MET A 36 -3.00 10.51 7.99
N SER A 37 -2.03 9.72 7.52
CA SER A 37 -1.73 9.62 6.09
C SER A 37 -2.89 8.94 5.34
N GLU A 38 -3.03 9.17 4.02
CA GLU A 38 -4.08 8.49 3.25
C GLU A 38 -3.99 6.97 3.37
N PHE A 39 -2.76 6.43 3.47
CA PHE A 39 -2.53 5.02 3.75
C PHE A 39 -3.14 4.58 5.09
N GLN A 40 -2.95 5.35 6.16
CA GLN A 40 -3.52 5.04 7.47
C GLN A 40 -5.06 5.09 7.44
N MET A 41 -5.64 6.05 6.71
CA MET A 41 -7.10 6.11 6.51
C MET A 41 -7.63 4.85 5.80
N TRP A 42 -6.92 4.34 4.80
CA TRP A 42 -7.27 3.10 4.10
C TRP A 42 -7.23 1.88 5.02
N VAL A 43 -6.20 1.77 5.85
CA VAL A 43 -6.05 0.68 6.81
C VAL A 43 -7.18 0.73 7.85
N GLN A 44 -7.47 1.91 8.40
CA GLN A 44 -8.56 2.10 9.36
C GLN A 44 -9.93 1.75 8.76
N ALA A 45 -10.20 2.19 7.52
CA ALA A 45 -11.44 1.88 6.83
C ALA A 45 -11.57 0.37 6.53
N ALA A 46 -10.48 -0.32 6.23
CA ALA A 46 -10.49 -1.76 6.03
C ALA A 46 -10.81 -2.52 7.34
N ARG A 47 -10.22 -2.09 8.46
CA ARG A 47 -10.45 -2.65 9.80
C ARG A 47 -11.85 -2.38 10.34
N SER A 48 -12.41 -1.20 10.09
CA SER A 48 -13.77 -0.86 10.55
C SER A 48 -14.84 -1.73 9.90
N VAL A 49 -14.58 -2.23 8.68
CA VAL A 49 -15.44 -3.19 7.99
C VAL A 49 -15.17 -4.63 8.45
N ASN A 50 -13.90 -4.98 8.69
CA ASN A 50 -13.53 -6.31 9.18
C ASN A 50 -12.30 -6.25 10.08
N GLU A 51 -12.53 -6.45 11.38
CA GLU A 51 -11.48 -6.45 12.40
C GLU A 51 -10.46 -7.59 12.22
N ASN A 52 -10.83 -8.69 11.56
CA ASN A 52 -9.96 -9.85 11.35
C ASN A 52 -9.17 -9.81 10.03
N ILE A 53 -9.18 -8.69 9.30
CA ILE A 53 -8.45 -8.60 8.05
C ILE A 53 -6.94 -8.77 8.28
N LYS A 54 -6.27 -9.51 7.40
CA LYS A 54 -4.82 -9.70 7.46
C LYS A 54 -4.17 -8.76 6.46
N LEU A 55 -3.32 -7.86 6.95
CA LEU A 55 -2.54 -6.97 6.09
C LEU A 55 -1.33 -7.73 5.53
N ALA A 56 -1.09 -7.60 4.24
CA ALA A 56 0.07 -8.18 3.57
C ALA A 56 0.84 -7.10 2.81
N LEU A 57 2.12 -6.95 3.13
CA LEU A 57 3.07 -6.09 2.44
C LEU A 57 3.84 -6.93 1.42
N LYS A 58 3.60 -6.68 0.14
CA LYS A 58 4.40 -7.26 -0.94
C LYS A 58 5.54 -6.32 -1.29
N SER A 59 6.77 -6.84 -1.34
CA SER A 59 7.96 -6.10 -1.79
C SER A 59 8.82 -6.99 -2.67
N ASP A 60 9.25 -6.45 -3.81
CA ASP A 60 10.22 -7.12 -4.68
C ASP A 60 11.65 -6.74 -4.29
N ALA A 61 12.64 -7.54 -4.74
CA ALA A 61 14.06 -7.37 -4.41
C ALA A 61 14.62 -6.01 -4.85
N ASP A 62 14.11 -5.46 -5.95
CA ASP A 62 14.55 -4.16 -6.50
C ASP A 62 13.93 -2.96 -5.77
N THR A 63 13.03 -3.20 -4.81
CA THR A 63 12.37 -2.11 -4.07
C THR A 63 13.33 -1.51 -3.04
N PRO A 64 13.59 -0.19 -3.06
CA PRO A 64 14.47 0.43 -2.09
C PRO A 64 13.99 0.23 -0.64
N TYR A 65 14.89 -0.22 0.24
CA TYR A 65 14.56 -0.45 1.66
C TYR A 65 13.98 0.78 2.35
N LYS A 66 14.41 2.00 1.97
CA LYS A 66 13.86 3.25 2.51
C LYS A 66 12.35 3.35 2.32
N THR A 67 11.82 2.88 1.20
CA THR A 67 10.38 2.90 0.90
C THR A 67 9.64 1.87 1.75
N VAL A 68 10.18 0.65 1.86
CA VAL A 68 9.61 -0.41 2.70
C VAL A 68 9.59 0.00 4.18
N LYS A 69 10.70 0.56 4.68
CA LYS A 69 10.83 1.05 6.05
C LYS A 69 9.83 2.15 6.38
N LYS A 70 9.54 3.06 5.44
CA LYS A 70 8.49 4.08 5.64
C LYS A 70 7.14 3.43 5.89
N VAL A 71 6.73 2.46 5.07
CA VAL A 71 5.45 1.77 5.24
C VAL A 71 5.41 0.96 6.55
N MET A 72 6.52 0.34 6.94
CA MET A 72 6.63 -0.36 8.23
C MET A 72 6.45 0.59 9.42
N ASN A 73 7.05 1.78 9.37
CA ASN A 73 6.90 2.80 10.41
C ASN A 73 5.46 3.30 10.50
N GLU A 74 4.81 3.60 9.37
CA GLU A 74 3.41 4.06 9.33
C GLU A 74 2.45 3.02 9.94
N LEU A 75 2.67 1.73 9.68
CA LEU A 75 1.91 0.64 10.29
C LEU A 75 2.17 0.52 11.79
N GLN A 76 3.43 0.72 12.21
CA GLN A 76 3.80 0.70 13.63
C GLN A 76 3.14 1.86 14.40
N ASP A 77 3.08 3.06 13.81
CA ASP A 77 2.45 4.23 14.42
C ASP A 77 0.93 4.03 14.63
N MET A 78 0.30 3.14 13.85
CA MET A 78 -1.10 2.74 14.00
C MET A 78 -1.34 1.55 14.96
N ASP A 79 -0.29 1.04 15.61
CA ASP A 79 -0.33 -0.23 16.37
C ASP A 79 -0.68 -1.47 15.51
N GLU A 80 -0.54 -1.35 14.18
CA GLU A 80 -0.80 -2.42 13.20
C GLU A 80 0.48 -3.23 12.92
N SER A 81 1.09 -3.74 14.00
CA SER A 81 2.36 -4.49 13.95
C SER A 81 2.24 -5.90 13.37
N HIS A 82 1.01 -6.44 13.27
CA HIS A 82 0.74 -7.81 12.80
C HIS A 82 0.42 -7.83 11.30
N TYR A 83 1.45 -7.89 10.45
CA TYR A 83 1.31 -8.02 9.00
C TYR A 83 2.17 -9.15 8.43
N TYR A 84 1.77 -9.64 7.25
CA TYR A 84 2.55 -10.61 6.49
C TYR A 84 3.44 -9.88 5.50
N MET A 85 4.73 -10.20 5.46
CA MET A 85 5.64 -9.71 4.42
C MET A 85 5.82 -10.79 3.37
N ILE A 86 5.43 -10.49 2.13
CA ILE A 86 5.62 -11.37 0.98
C ILE A 86 6.74 -10.79 0.13
N THR A 87 7.86 -11.51 0.07
CA THR A 87 8.99 -11.16 -0.82
C THR A 87 9.05 -12.12 -1.98
N ASN A 88 9.38 -11.61 -3.16
CA ASN A 88 9.76 -12.47 -4.27
C ASN A 88 11.20 -12.94 -4.08
N LEU A 89 11.46 -14.21 -4.35
CA LEU A 89 12.80 -14.79 -4.32
C LEU A 89 13.68 -14.09 -5.36
N LYS A 90 14.92 -13.78 -4.97
CA LYS A 90 16.02 -13.54 -5.91
C LYS A 90 16.01 -14.71 -6.91
N VAL A 91 15.94 -14.43 -8.21
CA VAL A 91 16.41 -15.40 -9.19
C VAL A 91 17.87 -15.65 -8.78
N ALA A 92 18.15 -16.84 -8.24
CA ALA A 92 19.53 -17.28 -8.13
C ALA A 92 20.05 -17.24 -9.57
N GLU A 93 21.00 -16.35 -9.85
CA GLU A 93 21.81 -16.43 -11.06
C GLU A 93 22.38 -17.86 -11.09
N GLU A 94 21.86 -18.69 -12.00
CA GLU A 94 22.65 -19.76 -12.59
C GLU A 94 23.51 -19.10 -13.67
N ASP A 95 24.82 -19.28 -13.51
CA ASP A 95 25.98 -18.94 -14.36
C ASP A 95 26.66 -17.56 -14.23
#